data_AF-A0A0D8Y4M8-F1
#
_entry.id   AF-A0A0D8Y4M8-F1
#
_cell.length_a   1.000
_cell.length_b   1.000
_cell.length_c   1.000
_cell.angle_alpha   90.00
_cell.angle_beta   90.00
_cell.angle_gamma   90.00
#
_symmetry.space_group_name_H-M   'P 1'
#
loop_
_entity.id
_entity.type
_entity.pdbx_description
1 polymer ?
#
loop_
_entity_poly.entity_id
_entity_poly.type
_entity_poly.pdbx_seq_one_letter_code
_entity_poly.pdbx_strand_id
1 'polypeptide(L)'
;MAGHLPACVIDNGSGYTKLGYAGNCEPQFIIPSAIAVKDKVASSNAAALRWNTSTGGKIDDIDFFIGDEALSPIAANYSTKYPIRHGIVEDWDLMERFWEQCIFKYLRAEPEDHFFLLTEPPLNTPENREYTAEIMFESFNVPGLYIAVQAMLALAASWPSRTGKERPLTGLVVDSGDGVTHCIPVAEGYVIGSCIKHIPIAGRDITYFIQQILRDREPSIPSDQSYEVAKAIKLRLAFERHCYVCPDILKEFIKYDTDGAKWLKTYCGVNNITKKEFVVDVGYERFLGPEIFFHPEFANPDFTTPISEIIDAVIQQCPIDVRRGLYENIVLSGGSTMFKDFARKLHRDIKRISENRLASSEALSGGQLKPKPIDVQVISHKMQRYAVWFGGSMLASTPEFYKVAHTKEEYMERGPSICRHNPMDLPIVNYVKDEYIETNSGNKICKVHSTKESTICGTQNIVLNGKNIVQKDVAIRGDLAAIRSGRFCIIREGTLIRPSSKKFSKGVTLFPVHIGDHVMIEEDCVISAAQICSFVHIGAGSVIGGSAVLKECCRVLPGTVIAADSVFPPYSTIAGNPDSAHYSALLNKMRISSIK
;
A
#
# COMPACT_ATOMS: atom_id res chain seq x y z
N MET A 1 4.48 -26.84 15.79
CA MET A 1 3.76 -25.59 16.09
C MET A 1 2.49 -25.64 15.27
N ALA A 2 1.32 -25.80 15.90
CA ALA A 2 0.06 -25.73 15.17
C ALA A 2 -0.11 -24.27 14.72
N GLY A 3 -0.10 -24.02 13.41
CA GLY A 3 -0.23 -22.67 12.86
C GLY A 3 -1.65 -22.14 13.03
N HIS A 4 -1.81 -20.83 13.11
CA HIS A 4 -3.10 -20.17 13.00
C HIS A 4 -3.81 -20.61 11.71
N LEU A 5 -5.15 -20.71 11.74
CA LEU A 5 -5.95 -20.88 10.53
C LEU A 5 -5.69 -19.69 9.58
N PRO A 6 -5.84 -19.87 8.26
CA PRO A 6 -5.55 -18.80 7.31
C PRO A 6 -6.42 -17.58 7.61
N ALA A 7 -5.80 -16.40 7.68
CA ALA A 7 -6.50 -15.14 7.92
C ALA A 7 -7.57 -14.86 6.84
N CYS A 8 -8.65 -14.21 7.23
CA CYS A 8 -9.68 -13.73 6.31
C CYS A 8 -9.25 -12.37 5.71
N VAL A 9 -9.37 -12.22 4.40
CA VAL A 9 -9.00 -11.01 3.67
C VAL A 9 -10.24 -10.45 2.98
N ILE A 10 -10.63 -9.22 3.35
CA ILE A 10 -11.81 -8.54 2.80
C ILE A 10 -11.39 -7.17 2.26
N ASP A 11 -11.46 -7.04 0.92
CA ASP A 11 -11.28 -5.78 0.21
C ASP A 11 -12.63 -5.09 -0.01
N ASN A 12 -12.89 -4.03 0.76
CA ASN A 12 -14.14 -3.26 0.73
C ASN A 12 -14.06 -2.18 -0.36
N GLY A 13 -14.69 -2.43 -1.52
CA GLY A 13 -14.79 -1.44 -2.60
C GLY A 13 -16.18 -0.80 -2.68
N SER A 14 -16.32 0.37 -3.31
CA SER A 14 -17.64 1.02 -3.47
C SER A 14 -18.60 0.30 -4.42
N GLY A 15 -18.06 -0.43 -5.40
CA GLY A 15 -18.89 -1.21 -6.34
C GLY A 15 -18.90 -2.70 -5.99
N TYR A 16 -17.76 -3.23 -5.57
CA TYR A 16 -17.56 -4.66 -5.34
C TYR A 16 -16.66 -4.91 -4.14
N THR A 17 -17.09 -5.81 -3.27
CA THR A 17 -16.31 -6.38 -2.18
C THR A 17 -15.70 -7.70 -2.66
N LYS A 18 -14.40 -7.88 -2.43
CA LYS A 18 -13.70 -9.14 -2.69
C LYS A 18 -13.31 -9.73 -1.36
N LEU A 19 -13.68 -10.97 -1.13
CA LEU A 19 -13.49 -11.63 0.16
C LEU A 19 -13.01 -13.06 -0.05
N GLY A 20 -12.16 -13.50 0.87
CA GLY A 20 -11.51 -14.79 0.77
C GLY A 20 -10.52 -15.08 1.88
N TYR A 21 -9.83 -16.22 1.78
CA TYR A 21 -8.79 -16.60 2.73
C TYR A 21 -7.39 -16.30 2.19
N ALA A 22 -6.49 -15.87 3.08
CA ALA A 22 -5.08 -15.67 2.79
C ALA A 22 -4.43 -16.94 2.23
N GLY A 23 -3.44 -16.77 1.35
CA GLY A 23 -2.72 -17.84 0.67
C GLY A 23 -3.31 -18.22 -0.68
N ASN A 24 -4.55 -17.81 -0.97
CA ASN A 24 -5.16 -18.00 -2.28
C ASN A 24 -4.72 -16.90 -3.25
N CYS A 25 -4.60 -17.27 -4.53
CA CYS A 25 -4.22 -16.36 -5.60
C CYS A 25 -5.38 -15.45 -6.04
N GLU A 26 -6.62 -15.91 -5.92
CA GLU A 26 -7.83 -15.16 -6.31
C GLU A 26 -8.83 -15.15 -5.15
N PRO A 27 -9.65 -14.09 -5.02
CA PRO A 27 -10.70 -14.07 -4.01
C PRO A 27 -11.73 -15.17 -4.28
N GLN A 28 -12.17 -15.85 -3.23
CA GLN A 28 -13.24 -16.86 -3.33
C GLN A 28 -14.54 -16.24 -3.83
N PHE A 29 -14.85 -15.02 -3.39
CA PHE A 29 -16.06 -14.32 -3.79
C PHE A 29 -15.75 -12.87 -4.17
N ILE A 30 -16.40 -12.42 -5.25
CA ILE A 30 -16.45 -11.02 -5.67
C ILE A 30 -17.93 -10.68 -5.77
N ILE A 31 -18.45 -9.96 -4.78
CA ILE A 31 -19.87 -9.62 -4.69
C ILE A 31 -20.08 -8.11 -4.84
N PRO A 32 -21.20 -7.66 -5.41
CA PRO A 32 -21.59 -6.25 -5.34
C PRO A 32 -21.62 -5.75 -3.89
N SER A 33 -21.09 -4.55 -3.65
CA SER A 33 -21.12 -3.91 -2.31
C SER A 33 -22.49 -3.28 -2.04
N ALA A 34 -23.53 -4.10 -2.17
CA ALA A 34 -24.93 -3.72 -2.04
C ALA A 34 -25.59 -4.58 -0.97
N ILE A 35 -26.48 -3.94 -0.19
CA ILE A 35 -27.31 -4.59 0.82
C ILE A 35 -28.77 -4.21 0.55
N ALA A 36 -29.66 -5.20 0.49
CA ALA A 36 -31.08 -5.00 0.33
C ALA A 36 -31.77 -5.21 1.68
N VAL A 37 -32.39 -4.14 2.19
CA VAL A 37 -33.07 -4.12 3.49
C VAL A 37 -34.54 -3.78 3.32
N LYS A 38 -35.41 -4.27 4.20
CA LYS A 38 -36.81 -3.79 4.23
C LYS A 38 -36.82 -2.36 4.72
N ASP A 39 -37.42 -1.46 3.94
CA ASP A 39 -37.68 -0.12 4.44
C ASP A 39 -38.64 -0.21 5.63
N LYS A 40 -38.27 0.41 6.75
CA LYS A 40 -39.18 0.64 7.88
C LYS A 40 -40.27 1.59 7.39
N VAL A 41 -41.30 1.04 6.73
CA VAL A 41 -42.47 1.83 6.35
C VAL A 41 -43.04 2.38 7.65
N ALA A 42 -42.96 3.70 7.82
CA ALA A 42 -43.75 4.44 8.79
C ALA A 42 -45.22 4.24 8.43
N SER A 43 -45.75 3.07 8.79
CA SER A 43 -47.15 2.72 8.59
C SER A 43 -47.94 3.67 9.46
N SER A 44 -48.65 4.60 8.84
CA SER A 44 -49.57 5.60 9.40
C SER A 44 -50.78 5.00 10.12
N ASN A 45 -50.72 3.75 10.58
CA ASN A 45 -51.73 3.08 11.38
C ASN A 45 -51.12 2.50 12.66
N ALA A 46 -50.78 3.40 13.59
CA ALA A 46 -50.23 3.09 14.90
C ALA A 46 -51.21 2.40 15.89
N ALA A 47 -52.28 1.75 15.40
CA ALA A 47 -53.37 1.25 16.24
C ALA A 47 -53.59 -0.27 16.23
N ALA A 48 -52.94 -1.05 15.37
CA ALA A 48 -53.26 -2.49 15.21
C ALA A 48 -52.14 -3.48 15.58
N LEU A 49 -50.96 -3.03 16.04
CA LEU A 49 -49.83 -3.91 16.36
C LEU A 49 -49.33 -3.74 17.80
N ARG A 50 -50.24 -3.79 18.79
CA ARG A 50 -49.92 -3.80 20.22
C ARG A 50 -50.12 -5.17 20.88
N TRP A 51 -49.72 -6.27 20.21
CA TRP A 51 -49.78 -7.59 20.83
C TRP A 51 -48.64 -8.56 20.48
N ASN A 52 -47.41 -8.07 20.27
CA ASN A 52 -46.24 -8.95 20.28
C ASN A 52 -44.95 -8.21 20.67
N THR A 53 -44.94 -7.67 21.88
CA THR A 53 -43.77 -7.10 22.55
C THR A 53 -43.06 -8.19 23.35
N SER A 54 -42.12 -8.90 22.70
CA SER A 54 -40.92 -9.48 23.36
C SER A 54 -39.87 -10.10 22.42
N THR A 55 -40.13 -10.27 21.11
CA THR A 55 -39.15 -10.91 20.19
C THR A 55 -39.05 -10.31 18.78
N GLY A 56 -39.94 -9.37 18.39
CA GLY A 56 -40.03 -8.90 17.00
C GLY A 56 -38.92 -7.97 16.50
N GLY A 57 -38.28 -7.20 17.39
CA GLY A 57 -37.26 -6.22 16.98
C GLY A 57 -35.93 -6.83 16.50
N LYS A 58 -35.59 -8.05 16.94
CA LYS A 58 -34.35 -8.74 16.55
C LYS A 58 -34.45 -9.50 15.23
N ILE A 59 -35.64 -9.89 14.80
CA ILE A 59 -35.83 -10.72 13.59
C ILE A 59 -35.87 -9.86 12.33
N ASP A 60 -36.46 -8.66 12.41
CA ASP A 60 -36.50 -7.71 11.29
C ASP A 60 -35.10 -7.21 10.90
N ASP A 61 -34.14 -7.20 11.84
CA ASP A 61 -32.75 -6.80 11.58
C ASP A 61 -31.93 -7.88 10.86
N ILE A 62 -32.39 -9.14 10.85
CA ILE A 62 -31.73 -10.29 10.21
C ILE A 62 -32.25 -10.50 8.77
N ASP A 63 -33.38 -9.88 8.42
CA ASP A 63 -34.02 -10.03 7.11
C ASP A 63 -33.43 -9.05 6.08
N PHE A 64 -32.25 -9.40 5.57
CA PHE A 64 -31.58 -8.67 4.50
C PHE A 64 -30.79 -9.61 3.58
N PHE A 65 -30.50 -9.11 2.37
CA PHE A 65 -29.65 -9.80 1.40
C PHE A 65 -28.45 -8.92 1.05
N ILE A 66 -27.30 -9.53 0.73
CA ILE A 66 -26.13 -8.81 0.22
C ILE A 66 -25.71 -9.35 -1.15
N GLY A 67 -24.87 -8.60 -1.86
CA GLY A 67 -24.24 -9.07 -3.09
C GLY A 67 -25.24 -9.23 -4.24
N ASP A 68 -25.07 -10.28 -5.03
CA ASP A 68 -25.93 -10.53 -6.20
C ASP A 68 -27.38 -10.83 -5.81
N GLU A 69 -27.60 -11.42 -4.62
CA GLU A 69 -28.94 -11.69 -4.11
C GLU A 69 -29.70 -10.38 -3.81
N ALA A 70 -28.99 -9.36 -3.33
CA ALA A 70 -29.55 -8.02 -3.09
C ALA A 70 -29.98 -7.28 -4.37
N LEU A 71 -29.43 -7.68 -5.52
CA LEU A 71 -29.78 -7.14 -6.85
C LEU A 71 -30.72 -8.06 -7.63
N SER A 72 -31.03 -9.23 -7.07
CA SER A 72 -31.86 -10.23 -7.73
C SER A 72 -33.36 -9.94 -7.55
N PRO A 73 -34.23 -10.54 -8.38
CA PRO A 73 -35.67 -10.45 -8.21
C PRO A 73 -36.18 -10.96 -6.85
N ILE A 74 -35.39 -11.74 -6.12
CA ILE A 74 -35.73 -12.23 -4.77
C ILE A 74 -35.83 -11.04 -3.79
N ALA A 75 -34.98 -10.03 -3.97
CA ALA A 75 -34.95 -8.81 -3.19
C ALA A 75 -35.89 -7.72 -3.74
N ALA A 76 -36.82 -8.04 -4.65
CA ALA A 76 -37.68 -7.02 -5.30
C ALA A 76 -38.53 -6.18 -4.32
N ASN A 77 -38.85 -6.73 -3.13
CA ASN A 77 -39.59 -6.03 -2.07
C ASN A 77 -38.67 -5.31 -1.05
N TYR A 78 -37.37 -5.27 -1.32
CA TYR A 78 -36.36 -4.68 -0.44
C TYR A 78 -35.76 -3.44 -1.12
N SER A 79 -35.29 -2.52 -0.29
CA SER A 79 -34.60 -1.30 -0.72
C SER A 79 -33.11 -1.56 -0.78
N THR A 80 -32.54 -1.53 -2.00
CA THR A 80 -31.11 -1.70 -2.21
C THR A 80 -30.35 -0.44 -1.81
N LYS A 81 -29.40 -0.59 -0.88
CA LYS A 81 -28.52 0.46 -0.38
C LYS A 81 -27.05 0.08 -0.60
N TYR A 82 -26.20 1.10 -0.66
CA TYR A 82 -24.77 0.98 -0.85
C TYR A 82 -24.07 1.65 0.34
N PRO A 83 -23.53 0.88 1.30
CA PRO A 83 -22.95 1.44 2.53
C PRO A 83 -21.63 2.19 2.28
N ILE A 84 -20.97 1.94 1.13
CA ILE A 84 -19.69 2.54 0.76
C ILE A 84 -19.90 3.49 -0.42
N ARG A 85 -19.56 4.76 -0.26
CA ARG A 85 -19.50 5.75 -1.34
C ARG A 85 -18.10 6.35 -1.47
N HIS A 86 -17.62 6.44 -2.71
CA HIS A 86 -16.28 7.01 -3.01
C HIS A 86 -15.13 6.43 -2.16
N GLY A 87 -15.23 5.15 -1.81
CA GLY A 87 -14.26 4.40 -1.00
C GLY A 87 -14.49 4.46 0.51
N ILE A 88 -15.39 5.33 1.00
CA ILE A 88 -15.60 5.57 2.43
C ILE A 88 -16.94 4.96 2.87
N VAL A 89 -16.98 4.39 4.06
CA VAL A 89 -18.21 3.89 4.70
C VAL A 89 -19.03 5.10 5.17
N GLU A 90 -20.27 5.22 4.69
CA GLU A 90 -21.22 6.26 5.12
C GLU A 90 -22.26 5.75 6.12
N ASP A 91 -22.62 4.47 6.04
CA ASP A 91 -23.64 3.84 6.89
C ASP A 91 -23.04 2.61 7.59
N TRP A 92 -22.66 2.81 8.86
CA TRP A 92 -21.99 1.79 9.68
C TRP A 92 -22.91 0.64 10.09
N ASP A 93 -24.18 0.92 10.35
CA ASP A 93 -25.18 -0.11 10.70
C ASP A 93 -25.36 -1.10 9.53
N LEU A 94 -25.42 -0.57 8.30
CA LEU A 94 -25.48 -1.39 7.10
C LEU A 94 -24.16 -2.10 6.81
N MET A 95 -23.02 -1.48 7.12
CA MET A 95 -21.71 -2.09 6.91
C MET A 95 -21.47 -3.27 7.86
N GLU A 96 -21.88 -3.16 9.12
CA GLU A 96 -21.83 -4.24 10.10
C GLU A 96 -22.65 -5.44 9.65
N ARG A 97 -23.91 -5.22 9.26
CA ARG A 97 -24.78 -6.28 8.67
C ARG A 97 -24.19 -6.88 7.41
N PHE A 98 -23.55 -6.06 6.58
CA PHE A 98 -22.89 -6.54 5.37
C PHE A 98 -21.74 -7.50 5.72
N TRP A 99 -20.89 -7.14 6.69
CA TRP A 99 -19.81 -8.01 7.15
C TRP A 99 -20.31 -9.28 7.83
N GLU A 100 -21.44 -9.22 8.55
CA GLU A 100 -22.07 -10.41 9.16
C GLU A 100 -22.32 -11.50 8.10
N GLN A 101 -22.98 -11.17 6.99
CA GLN A 101 -23.18 -12.15 5.92
C GLN A 101 -21.87 -12.50 5.19
N CYS A 102 -20.93 -11.57 5.01
CA CYS A 102 -19.61 -11.91 4.45
C CYS A 102 -18.91 -13.02 5.27
N ILE A 103 -18.94 -12.92 6.60
CA ILE A 103 -18.27 -13.86 7.52
C ILE A 103 -19.06 -15.18 7.60
N PHE A 104 -20.33 -15.12 8.02
CA PHE A 104 -21.09 -16.33 8.37
C PHE A 104 -21.67 -17.06 7.15
N LYS A 105 -22.11 -16.33 6.11
CA LYS A 105 -22.75 -16.93 4.92
C LYS A 105 -21.75 -17.30 3.83
N TYR A 106 -20.86 -16.37 3.47
CA TYR A 106 -19.92 -16.56 2.35
C TYR A 106 -18.62 -17.24 2.78
N LEU A 107 -17.86 -16.65 3.71
CA LEU A 107 -16.60 -17.25 4.17
C LEU A 107 -16.83 -18.52 4.99
N ARG A 108 -17.95 -18.58 5.71
CA ARG A 108 -18.27 -19.64 6.68
C ARG A 108 -17.14 -19.82 7.69
N ALA A 109 -16.59 -18.69 8.13
CA ALA A 109 -15.53 -18.63 9.13
C ALA A 109 -16.17 -18.47 10.51
N GLU A 110 -15.60 -19.14 11.51
CA GLU A 110 -15.82 -18.76 12.90
C GLU A 110 -14.91 -17.55 13.18
N PRO A 111 -15.43 -16.33 13.36
CA PRO A 111 -14.59 -15.13 13.40
C PRO A 111 -13.57 -15.15 14.56
N GLU A 112 -13.88 -15.85 15.66
CA GLU A 112 -12.98 -16.00 16.82
C GLU A 112 -11.71 -16.82 16.52
N ASP A 113 -11.71 -17.64 15.47
CA ASP A 113 -10.58 -18.51 15.10
C ASP A 113 -9.64 -17.89 14.04
N HIS A 114 -10.03 -16.74 13.45
CA HIS A 114 -9.35 -16.17 12.29
C HIS A 114 -8.91 -14.72 12.50
N PHE A 115 -7.67 -14.41 12.14
CA PHE A 115 -7.24 -13.02 11.99
C PHE A 115 -7.88 -12.39 10.75
N PHE A 116 -8.13 -11.09 10.78
CA PHE A 116 -8.73 -10.37 9.64
C PHE A 116 -7.80 -9.29 9.08
N LEU A 117 -7.68 -9.27 7.76
CA LEU A 117 -7.12 -8.15 7.00
C LEU A 117 -8.26 -7.44 6.26
N LEU A 118 -8.53 -6.20 6.66
CA LEU A 118 -9.48 -5.31 5.99
C LEU A 118 -8.72 -4.23 5.21
N THR A 119 -9.34 -3.71 4.15
CA THR A 119 -8.74 -2.64 3.35
C THR A 119 -9.40 -1.29 3.61
N GLU A 120 -8.60 -0.22 3.51
CA GLU A 120 -9.08 1.17 3.59
C GLU A 120 -8.55 2.04 2.44
N PRO A 121 -9.30 3.08 2.02
CA PRO A 121 -8.79 4.07 1.09
C PRO A 121 -7.71 4.95 1.74
N PRO A 122 -6.83 5.60 0.96
CA PRO A 122 -5.65 6.32 1.49
C PRO A 122 -5.97 7.58 2.32
N LEU A 123 -7.19 8.12 2.22
CA LEU A 123 -7.65 9.29 2.99
C LEU A 123 -8.72 8.93 4.02
N ASN A 124 -8.75 7.67 4.46
CA ASN A 124 -9.65 7.25 5.53
C ASN A 124 -9.27 7.90 6.85
N THR A 125 -10.27 8.39 7.60
CA THR A 125 -10.04 9.05 8.88
C THR A 125 -9.66 8.04 9.96
N PRO A 126 -8.86 8.41 10.97
CA PRO A 126 -8.56 7.55 12.10
C PRO A 126 -9.83 7.09 12.85
N GLU A 127 -10.86 7.93 12.90
CA GLU A 127 -12.15 7.61 13.52
C GLU A 127 -12.84 6.44 12.82
N ASN A 128 -12.80 6.40 11.48
CA ASN A 128 -13.34 5.26 10.72
C ASN A 128 -12.59 3.96 11.00
N ARG A 129 -11.29 4.03 11.32
CA ARG A 129 -10.52 2.84 11.76
C ARG A 129 -10.98 2.35 13.12
N GLU A 130 -11.32 3.27 14.03
CA GLU A 130 -11.86 2.93 15.34
C GLU A 130 -13.23 2.25 15.23
N TYR A 131 -14.15 2.78 14.43
CA TYR A 131 -15.46 2.14 14.18
C TYR A 131 -15.31 0.76 13.52
N THR A 132 -14.37 0.63 12.60
CA THR A 132 -14.04 -0.69 12.01
C THR A 132 -13.54 -1.66 13.08
N ALA A 133 -12.66 -1.21 13.98
CA ALA A 133 -12.13 -2.04 15.05
C ALA A 133 -13.19 -2.42 16.08
N GLU A 134 -14.06 -1.48 16.45
CA GLU A 134 -15.21 -1.70 17.35
C GLU A 134 -16.08 -2.84 16.83
N ILE A 135 -16.54 -2.77 15.57
CA ILE A 135 -17.36 -3.84 14.98
C ILE A 135 -16.62 -5.20 14.98
N MET A 136 -15.35 -5.21 14.58
CA MET A 136 -14.60 -6.46 14.45
C MET A 136 -14.28 -7.11 15.81
N PHE A 137 -13.88 -6.33 16.81
CA PHE A 137 -13.50 -6.86 18.13
C PHE A 137 -14.69 -7.04 19.08
N GLU A 138 -15.66 -6.12 19.09
CA GLU A 138 -16.79 -6.15 20.02
C GLU A 138 -17.97 -6.99 19.49
N SER A 139 -18.32 -6.88 18.20
CA SER A 139 -19.43 -7.64 17.61
C SER A 139 -18.99 -9.02 17.14
N PHE A 140 -17.89 -9.12 16.40
CA PHE A 140 -17.43 -10.39 15.80
C PHE A 140 -16.36 -11.13 16.62
N ASN A 141 -15.89 -10.56 17.73
CA ASN A 141 -14.94 -11.20 18.63
C ASN A 141 -13.62 -11.66 17.98
N VAL A 142 -13.17 -11.02 16.89
CA VAL A 142 -11.98 -11.50 16.16
C VAL A 142 -10.71 -11.48 17.03
N PRO A 143 -9.81 -12.47 16.92
CA PRO A 143 -8.58 -12.55 17.72
C PRO A 143 -7.56 -11.48 17.33
N GLY A 144 -7.57 -11.05 16.06
CA GLY A 144 -6.69 -9.98 15.59
C GLY A 144 -7.14 -9.33 14.30
N LEU A 145 -6.81 -8.04 14.16
CA LEU A 145 -7.24 -7.19 13.06
C LEU A 145 -6.06 -6.38 12.51
N TYR A 146 -5.99 -6.30 11.17
CA TYR A 146 -5.10 -5.41 10.46
C TYR A 146 -5.87 -4.63 9.39
N ILE A 147 -5.79 -3.30 9.45
CA ILE A 147 -6.42 -2.42 8.45
C ILE A 147 -5.33 -1.90 7.51
N ALA A 148 -5.32 -2.41 6.28
CA ALA A 148 -4.31 -2.15 5.29
C ALA A 148 -4.74 -1.05 4.30
N VAL A 149 -3.82 -0.14 3.98
CA VAL A 149 -4.03 0.87 2.94
C VAL A 149 -3.98 0.21 1.56
N GLN A 150 -5.02 0.40 0.75
CA GLN A 150 -5.19 -0.26 -0.55
C GLN A 150 -3.98 -0.10 -1.50
N ALA A 151 -3.39 1.10 -1.56
CA ALA A 151 -2.23 1.38 -2.41
C ALA A 151 -1.01 0.52 -2.06
N MET A 152 -0.78 0.28 -0.76
CA MET A 152 0.35 -0.54 -0.32
C MET A 152 0.21 -1.99 -0.77
N LEU A 153 -1.01 -2.53 -0.69
CA LEU A 153 -1.30 -3.88 -1.16
C LEU A 153 -1.18 -3.99 -2.68
N ALA A 154 -1.62 -2.97 -3.42
CA ALA A 154 -1.46 -2.92 -4.87
C ALA A 154 0.02 -2.93 -5.30
N LEU A 155 0.91 -2.22 -4.59
CA LEU A 155 2.36 -2.30 -4.81
C LEU A 155 2.89 -3.71 -4.53
N ALA A 156 2.47 -4.33 -3.43
CA ALA A 156 2.88 -5.69 -3.07
C ALA A 156 2.47 -6.72 -4.15
N ALA A 157 1.27 -6.56 -4.71
CA ALA A 157 0.76 -7.39 -5.81
C ALA A 157 1.57 -7.29 -7.10
N SER A 158 2.32 -6.20 -7.30
CA SER A 158 3.16 -6.01 -8.49
C SER A 158 4.51 -6.76 -8.41
N TRP A 159 4.96 -7.13 -7.21
CA TRP A 159 6.27 -7.77 -7.01
C TRP A 159 6.50 -9.04 -7.84
N PRO A 160 5.52 -9.97 -7.98
CA PRO A 160 5.73 -11.19 -8.77
C PRO A 160 5.90 -10.94 -10.28
N SER A 161 5.43 -9.79 -10.78
CA SER A 161 5.49 -9.47 -12.22
C SER A 161 6.80 -8.78 -12.62
N ARG A 162 7.66 -8.43 -11.65
CA ARG A 162 8.93 -7.77 -11.90
C ARG A 162 10.02 -8.81 -12.19
N THR A 163 10.87 -8.50 -13.17
CA THR A 163 11.99 -9.35 -13.61
C THR A 163 13.23 -9.23 -12.72
N GLY A 164 13.19 -8.43 -11.65
CA GLY A 164 14.27 -8.24 -10.67
C GLY A 164 13.90 -8.69 -9.26
N LYS A 165 14.91 -8.97 -8.41
CA LYS A 165 14.73 -9.36 -7.00
C LYS A 165 14.35 -8.19 -6.08
N GLU A 166 14.31 -6.96 -6.59
CA GLU A 166 13.95 -5.77 -5.81
C GLU A 166 12.43 -5.65 -5.66
N ARG A 167 11.98 -5.54 -4.41
CA ARG A 167 10.60 -5.24 -4.02
C ARG A 167 10.53 -3.76 -3.62
N PRO A 168 10.44 -2.83 -4.58
CA PRO A 168 10.40 -1.43 -4.24
C PRO A 168 9.12 -1.14 -3.44
N LEU A 169 9.31 -0.46 -2.32
CA LEU A 169 8.24 0.14 -1.53
C LEU A 169 7.97 1.60 -1.97
N THR A 170 8.65 2.05 -3.02
CA THR A 170 8.47 3.36 -3.64
C THR A 170 7.85 3.17 -5.03
N GLY A 171 6.75 3.85 -5.30
CA GLY A 171 6.04 3.79 -6.57
C GLY A 171 4.76 4.61 -6.56
N LEU A 172 4.22 4.87 -7.74
CA LEU A 172 2.91 5.50 -7.88
C LEU A 172 1.87 4.43 -8.17
N VAL A 173 0.81 4.35 -7.36
CA VAL A 173 -0.33 3.46 -7.63
C VAL A 173 -1.42 4.22 -8.34
N VAL A 174 -1.87 3.68 -9.47
CA VAL A 174 -3.06 4.14 -10.19
C VAL A 174 -4.14 3.10 -9.95
N ASP A 175 -5.00 3.35 -8.98
CA ASP A 175 -6.11 2.47 -8.63
C ASP A 175 -7.40 2.97 -9.25
N SER A 176 -7.97 2.19 -10.18
CA SER A 176 -9.21 2.55 -10.87
C SER A 176 -10.28 1.47 -10.68
N GLY A 177 -11.20 1.75 -9.76
CA GLY A 177 -12.34 0.89 -9.43
C GLY A 177 -13.59 1.24 -10.23
N ASP A 178 -14.76 0.96 -9.63
CA ASP A 178 -16.07 1.32 -10.20
C ASP A 178 -16.47 2.77 -9.88
N GLY A 179 -16.08 3.28 -8.70
CA GLY A 179 -16.54 4.58 -8.20
C GLY A 179 -15.59 5.76 -8.43
N VAL A 180 -14.30 5.59 -8.17
CA VAL A 180 -13.29 6.66 -8.32
C VAL A 180 -11.98 6.05 -8.84
N THR A 181 -11.16 6.88 -9.50
CA THR A 181 -9.76 6.58 -9.78
C THR A 181 -8.83 7.42 -8.91
N HIS A 182 -7.81 6.80 -8.32
CA HIS A 182 -6.85 7.43 -7.43
C HIS A 182 -5.44 7.32 -7.98
N CYS A 183 -4.67 8.41 -7.89
CA CYS A 183 -3.24 8.44 -8.11
C CYS A 183 -2.53 8.65 -6.77
N ILE A 184 -1.90 7.59 -6.26
CA ILE A 184 -1.42 7.51 -4.88
C ILE A 184 0.10 7.32 -4.89
N PRO A 185 0.88 8.37 -4.59
CA PRO A 185 2.33 8.25 -4.50
C PRO A 185 2.74 7.60 -3.17
N VAL A 186 3.59 6.58 -3.26
CA VAL A 186 4.16 5.88 -2.12
C VAL A 186 5.67 5.99 -2.16
N ALA A 187 6.28 6.34 -1.05
CA ALA A 187 7.73 6.38 -0.88
C ALA A 187 8.12 5.57 0.35
N GLU A 188 9.01 4.59 0.17
CA GLU A 188 9.56 3.75 1.25
C GLU A 188 8.46 3.11 2.13
N GLY A 189 7.31 2.79 1.53
CA GLY A 189 6.17 2.17 2.20
C GLY A 189 5.22 3.14 2.90
N TYR A 190 5.45 4.45 2.77
CA TYR A 190 4.56 5.49 3.26
C TYR A 190 3.85 6.20 2.11
N VAL A 191 2.54 6.38 2.27
CA VAL A 191 1.73 7.15 1.33
C VAL A 191 1.99 8.64 1.53
N ILE A 192 2.34 9.35 0.46
CA ILE A 192 2.51 10.81 0.48
C ILE A 192 1.11 11.44 0.31
N GLY A 193 0.36 11.49 1.41
CA GLY A 193 -1.04 11.93 1.44
C GLY A 193 -1.29 13.30 0.82
N SER A 194 -0.39 14.26 1.02
CA SER A 194 -0.51 15.63 0.49
C SER A 194 -0.50 15.73 -1.04
N CYS A 195 0.00 14.69 -1.72
CA CYS A 195 0.16 14.68 -3.18
C CYS A 195 -0.87 13.78 -3.88
N ILE A 196 -1.78 13.14 -3.14
CA ILE A 196 -2.83 12.30 -3.72
C ILE A 196 -3.75 13.16 -4.60
N LYS A 197 -4.10 12.61 -5.77
CA LYS A 197 -5.14 13.19 -6.64
C LYS A 197 -6.21 12.15 -6.94
N HIS A 198 -7.45 12.63 -6.98
CA HIS A 198 -8.62 11.85 -7.35
C HIS A 198 -9.09 12.30 -8.73
N ILE A 199 -9.50 11.33 -9.54
CA ILE A 199 -10.05 11.55 -10.87
C ILE A 199 -11.53 11.15 -10.80
N PRO A 200 -12.47 12.06 -11.13
CA PRO A 200 -13.92 11.78 -11.10
C PRO A 200 -14.35 11.00 -12.35
N ILE A 201 -13.56 9.98 -12.71
CA ILE A 201 -13.79 9.06 -13.81
C ILE A 201 -13.37 7.67 -13.33
N ALA A 202 -14.30 6.73 -13.41
CA ALA A 202 -14.12 5.36 -13.00
C ALA A 202 -14.94 4.40 -13.88
N GLY A 203 -15.02 3.14 -13.47
CA GLY A 203 -15.72 2.10 -14.21
C GLY A 203 -17.20 2.39 -14.45
N ARG A 204 -17.86 3.11 -13.55
CA ARG A 204 -19.26 3.52 -13.67
C ARG A 204 -19.45 4.57 -14.76
N ASP A 205 -18.61 5.60 -14.79
CA ASP A 205 -18.70 6.69 -15.77
C ASP A 205 -18.49 6.17 -17.20
N ILE A 206 -17.56 5.22 -17.37
CA ILE A 206 -17.37 4.52 -18.65
C ILE A 206 -18.64 3.78 -19.07
N THR A 207 -19.34 3.16 -18.11
CA THR A 207 -20.58 2.43 -18.39
C THR A 207 -21.69 3.39 -18.82
N TYR A 208 -21.83 4.53 -18.12
CA TYR A 208 -22.81 5.55 -18.47
C TYR A 208 -22.52 6.18 -19.84
N PHE A 209 -21.25 6.45 -20.14
CA PHE A 209 -20.86 6.99 -21.44
C PHE A 209 -21.15 6.00 -22.59
N ILE A 210 -20.82 4.71 -22.42
CA ILE A 210 -21.19 3.67 -23.39
C ILE A 210 -22.71 3.57 -23.52
N GLN A 211 -23.44 3.64 -22.41
CA GLN A 211 -24.90 3.62 -22.41
C GLN A 211 -25.50 4.76 -23.24
N GLN A 212 -24.95 5.97 -23.11
CA GLN A 212 -25.39 7.14 -23.87
C GLN A 212 -25.18 6.93 -25.37
N ILE A 213 -23.98 6.49 -25.78
CA ILE A 213 -23.67 6.20 -27.20
C ILE A 213 -24.63 5.14 -27.77
N LEU A 214 -24.89 4.08 -27.00
CA LEU A 214 -25.79 3.01 -27.44
C LEU A 214 -27.25 3.48 -27.54
N ARG A 215 -27.72 4.35 -26.63
CA ARG A 215 -29.08 4.91 -26.70
C ARG A 215 -29.30 5.77 -27.94
N ASP A 216 -28.28 6.52 -28.35
CA ASP A 216 -28.37 7.42 -29.50
C ASP A 216 -28.37 6.65 -30.84
N ARG A 217 -27.72 5.47 -30.88
CA ARG A 217 -27.58 4.66 -32.11
C ARG A 217 -28.55 3.48 -32.21
N GLU A 218 -28.82 2.78 -31.10
CA GLU A 218 -29.43 1.45 -31.07
C GLU A 218 -30.79 1.46 -30.35
N PRO A 219 -31.92 1.68 -31.05
CA PRO A 219 -33.24 1.71 -30.44
C PRO A 219 -33.78 0.32 -30.03
N SER A 220 -33.08 -0.76 -30.40
CA SER A 220 -33.47 -2.14 -30.08
C SER A 220 -33.28 -2.50 -28.61
N ILE A 221 -32.52 -1.71 -27.86
CA ILE A 221 -32.19 -1.97 -26.46
C ILE A 221 -33.38 -1.60 -25.56
N PRO A 222 -33.89 -2.53 -24.73
CA PRO A 222 -34.91 -2.23 -23.73
C PRO A 222 -34.44 -1.16 -22.74
N SER A 223 -35.26 -0.16 -22.47
CA SER A 223 -34.89 0.99 -21.63
C SER A 223 -34.58 0.59 -20.18
N ASP A 224 -35.27 -0.43 -19.67
CA ASP A 224 -35.09 -1.06 -18.36
C ASP A 224 -33.75 -1.80 -18.24
N GLN A 225 -33.23 -2.33 -19.35
CA GLN A 225 -31.98 -3.12 -19.39
C GLN A 225 -30.78 -2.33 -19.91
N SER A 226 -30.97 -1.07 -20.27
CA SER A 226 -29.96 -0.27 -20.97
C SER A 226 -28.61 -0.21 -20.22
N TYR A 227 -28.64 -0.11 -18.89
CA TYR A 227 -27.41 -0.09 -18.08
C TYR A 227 -26.75 -1.47 -18.01
N GLU A 228 -27.54 -2.54 -17.86
CA GLU A 228 -27.03 -3.92 -17.84
C GLU A 228 -26.38 -4.28 -19.16
N VAL A 229 -26.99 -3.89 -20.29
CA VAL A 229 -26.44 -4.10 -21.63
C VAL A 229 -25.16 -3.31 -21.80
N ALA A 230 -25.11 -2.03 -21.42
CA ALA A 230 -23.88 -1.22 -21.49
C ALA A 230 -22.77 -1.81 -20.62
N LYS A 231 -23.10 -2.30 -19.42
CA LYS A 231 -22.16 -2.96 -18.51
C LYS A 231 -21.71 -4.31 -19.07
N ALA A 232 -22.61 -5.10 -19.65
CA ALA A 232 -22.31 -6.39 -20.27
C ALA A 232 -21.42 -6.18 -21.49
N ILE A 233 -21.70 -5.17 -22.31
CA ILE A 233 -20.84 -4.73 -23.39
C ILE A 233 -19.49 -4.32 -22.79
N LYS A 234 -19.39 -3.37 -21.85
CA LYS A 234 -18.12 -3.02 -21.19
C LYS A 234 -17.35 -4.23 -20.66
N LEU A 235 -18.01 -5.12 -19.91
CA LEU A 235 -17.39 -6.28 -19.26
C LEU A 235 -17.00 -7.37 -20.26
N ARG A 236 -17.88 -7.74 -21.18
CA ARG A 236 -17.59 -8.71 -22.26
C ARG A 236 -16.50 -8.17 -23.16
N LEU A 237 -16.56 -6.87 -23.48
CA LEU A 237 -15.53 -6.21 -24.24
C LEU A 237 -14.21 -6.07 -23.45
N ALA A 238 -14.23 -5.92 -22.12
CA ALA A 238 -13.00 -5.90 -21.31
C ALA A 238 -12.39 -7.31 -21.13
N PHE A 239 -13.21 -8.34 -20.92
CA PHE A 239 -12.76 -9.72 -20.69
C PHE A 239 -12.33 -10.42 -21.98
N GLU A 240 -13.03 -10.16 -23.10
CA GLU A 240 -12.69 -10.67 -24.44
C GLU A 240 -11.78 -9.70 -25.22
N ARG A 241 -11.29 -8.62 -24.60
CA ARG A 241 -10.39 -7.59 -25.20
C ARG A 241 -10.96 -6.79 -26.39
N HIS A 242 -12.27 -6.71 -26.52
CA HIS A 242 -12.89 -5.88 -27.54
C HIS A 242 -12.96 -4.39 -27.17
N CYS A 243 -12.92 -3.99 -25.89
CA CYS A 243 -12.72 -2.61 -25.45
C CYS A 243 -11.23 -2.40 -25.26
N TYR A 244 -10.68 -1.38 -25.89
CA TYR A 244 -9.24 -1.12 -25.90
C TYR A 244 -8.97 0.36 -25.96
N VAL A 245 -7.84 0.75 -25.42
CA VAL A 245 -7.35 2.12 -25.55
C VAL A 245 -6.68 2.25 -26.90
N CYS A 246 -7.13 3.21 -27.71
CA CYS A 246 -6.57 3.44 -29.03
C CYS A 246 -5.34 4.38 -28.96
N PRO A 247 -4.35 4.21 -29.85
CA PRO A 247 -3.23 5.14 -29.93
C PRO A 247 -3.62 6.55 -30.41
N ASP A 248 -4.61 6.62 -31.30
CA ASP A 248 -5.06 7.81 -32.03
C ASP A 248 -6.53 7.60 -32.44
N ILE A 249 -7.40 8.52 -32.01
CA ILE A 249 -8.85 8.43 -32.18
C ILE A 249 -9.27 8.53 -33.65
N LEU A 250 -8.69 9.48 -34.40
CA LEU A 250 -9.07 9.75 -35.79
C LEU A 250 -8.72 8.59 -36.70
N LYS A 251 -7.53 8.00 -36.50
CA LYS A 251 -7.13 6.79 -37.24
C LYS A 251 -8.02 5.60 -36.94
N GLU A 252 -8.50 5.50 -35.70
CA GLU A 252 -9.41 4.43 -35.30
C GLU A 252 -10.79 4.61 -35.95
N PHE A 253 -11.33 5.84 -36.03
CA PHE A 253 -12.57 6.12 -36.78
C PHE A 253 -12.46 5.70 -38.26
N ILE A 254 -11.43 6.18 -38.96
CA ILE A 254 -11.20 5.85 -40.39
C ILE A 254 -11.19 4.33 -40.61
N LYS A 255 -10.60 3.58 -39.68
CA LYS A 255 -10.48 2.12 -39.75
C LYS A 255 -11.82 1.41 -39.60
N TYR A 256 -12.72 1.91 -38.76
CA TYR A 256 -14.10 1.39 -38.66
C TYR A 256 -14.92 1.74 -39.89
N ASP A 257 -14.74 2.95 -40.43
CA ASP A 257 -15.47 3.40 -41.62
C ASP A 257 -15.00 2.67 -42.89
N THR A 258 -13.72 2.33 -42.97
CA THR A 258 -13.14 1.62 -44.13
C THR A 258 -13.43 0.12 -44.12
N ASP A 259 -13.38 -0.53 -42.94
CA ASP A 259 -13.49 -2.00 -42.81
C ASP A 259 -14.48 -2.39 -41.70
N GLY A 260 -15.70 -1.83 -41.79
CA GLY A 260 -16.74 -2.02 -40.78
C GLY A 260 -17.07 -3.49 -40.50
N ALA A 261 -17.07 -4.36 -41.52
CA ALA A 261 -17.37 -5.78 -41.35
C ALA A 261 -16.39 -6.51 -40.42
N LYS A 262 -15.13 -6.06 -40.35
CA LYS A 262 -14.12 -6.66 -39.46
C LYS A 262 -14.18 -6.10 -38.04
N TRP A 263 -14.46 -4.80 -37.91
CA TRP A 263 -14.34 -4.06 -36.65
C TRP A 263 -15.65 -3.92 -35.89
N LEU A 264 -16.79 -3.86 -36.56
CA LEU A 264 -18.10 -3.96 -35.93
C LEU A 264 -18.29 -5.37 -35.38
N LYS A 265 -18.90 -5.44 -34.20
CA LYS A 265 -19.27 -6.68 -33.53
C LYS A 265 -20.75 -6.63 -33.21
N THR A 266 -21.35 -7.77 -32.96
CA THR A 266 -22.76 -7.85 -32.54
C THR A 266 -22.84 -8.37 -31.12
N TYR A 267 -23.77 -7.82 -30.36
CA TYR A 267 -24.15 -8.31 -29.04
C TYR A 267 -25.59 -8.79 -29.11
N CYS A 268 -25.81 -10.05 -28.75
CA CYS A 268 -27.15 -10.62 -28.62
C CYS A 268 -27.54 -10.66 -27.14
N GLY A 269 -28.64 -10.02 -26.79
CA GLY A 269 -29.24 -10.04 -25.46
C GLY A 269 -30.64 -10.64 -25.48
N VAL A 270 -31.18 -10.93 -24.29
CA VAL A 270 -32.56 -11.39 -24.12
C VAL A 270 -33.31 -10.39 -23.26
N ASN A 271 -34.47 -9.96 -23.72
CA ASN A 271 -35.33 -9.06 -22.95
C ASN A 271 -35.92 -9.82 -21.75
N ASN A 272 -35.75 -9.30 -20.53
CA ASN A 272 -36.15 -9.98 -19.29
C ASN A 272 -37.67 -10.15 -19.19
N ILE A 273 -38.44 -9.25 -19.80
CA ILE A 273 -39.90 -9.22 -19.79
C ILE A 273 -40.47 -10.07 -20.92
N THR A 274 -40.10 -9.74 -22.17
CA THR A 274 -40.69 -10.37 -23.35
C THR A 274 -40.07 -11.72 -23.70
N LYS A 275 -38.91 -12.04 -23.09
CA LYS A 275 -38.08 -13.23 -23.38
C LYS A 275 -37.65 -13.34 -24.85
N LYS A 276 -37.79 -12.27 -25.64
CA LYS A 276 -37.32 -12.21 -27.02
C LYS A 276 -35.85 -11.78 -27.07
N GLU A 277 -35.13 -12.32 -28.03
CA GLU A 277 -33.77 -11.90 -28.33
C GLU A 277 -33.77 -10.54 -29.04
N PHE A 278 -32.77 -9.73 -28.71
CA PHE A 278 -32.46 -8.50 -29.43
C PHE A 278 -30.97 -8.48 -29.78
N VAL A 279 -30.66 -7.90 -30.94
CA VAL A 279 -29.29 -7.77 -31.44
C VAL A 279 -28.92 -6.29 -31.47
N VAL A 280 -27.70 -6.00 -31.04
CA VAL A 280 -27.14 -4.66 -30.94
C VAL A 280 -25.81 -4.65 -31.67
N ASP A 281 -25.62 -3.70 -32.59
CA ASP A 281 -24.31 -3.49 -33.19
C ASP A 281 -23.40 -2.78 -32.20
N VAL A 282 -22.15 -3.22 -32.13
CA VAL A 282 -21.12 -2.73 -31.23
C VAL A 282 -19.95 -2.16 -32.03
N GLY A 283 -19.77 -0.85 -31.93
CA GLY A 283 -18.90 -0.06 -32.81
C GLY A 283 -17.91 0.83 -32.07
N TYR A 284 -18.05 2.15 -32.21
CA TYR A 284 -17.06 3.14 -31.74
C TYR A 284 -16.87 3.16 -30.22
N GLU A 285 -17.91 2.81 -29.44
CA GLU A 285 -17.87 2.71 -27.98
C GLU A 285 -16.78 1.75 -27.47
N ARG A 286 -16.30 0.84 -28.32
CA ARG A 286 -15.18 -0.06 -28.03
C ARG A 286 -13.90 0.69 -27.67
N PHE A 287 -13.56 1.75 -28.40
CA PHE A 287 -12.39 2.57 -28.10
C PHE A 287 -12.74 3.89 -27.43
N LEU A 288 -13.92 4.45 -27.69
CA LEU A 288 -14.36 5.70 -27.05
C LEU A 288 -14.61 5.53 -25.55
N GLY A 289 -15.15 4.38 -25.11
CA GLY A 289 -15.43 4.11 -23.70
C GLY A 289 -14.20 4.32 -22.80
N PRO A 290 -13.08 3.60 -23.02
CA PRO A 290 -11.86 3.79 -22.26
C PRO A 290 -11.12 5.11 -22.53
N GLU A 291 -11.41 5.79 -23.65
CA GLU A 291 -10.70 7.02 -24.03
C GLU A 291 -11.02 8.19 -23.09
N ILE A 292 -12.13 8.14 -22.35
CA ILE A 292 -12.49 9.18 -21.37
C ILE A 292 -11.46 9.33 -20.25
N PHE A 293 -10.59 8.35 -20.00
CA PHE A 293 -9.44 8.54 -19.10
C PHE A 293 -8.41 9.54 -19.65
N PHE A 294 -8.26 9.59 -20.96
CA PHE A 294 -7.28 10.42 -21.67
C PHE A 294 -7.92 11.69 -22.24
N HIS A 295 -9.23 11.69 -22.46
CA HIS A 295 -10.03 12.86 -22.85
C HIS A 295 -11.30 12.93 -21.99
N PRO A 296 -11.19 13.31 -20.72
CA PRO A 296 -12.31 13.42 -19.78
C PRO A 296 -13.49 14.27 -20.25
N GLU A 297 -13.21 15.27 -21.06
CA GLU A 297 -14.17 16.23 -21.60
C GLU A 297 -15.30 15.59 -22.42
N PHE A 298 -15.14 14.33 -22.85
CA PHE A 298 -16.18 13.58 -23.56
C PHE A 298 -17.34 13.16 -22.68
N ALA A 299 -17.10 12.95 -21.38
CA ALA A 299 -18.11 12.43 -20.45
C ALA A 299 -18.36 13.37 -19.27
N ASN A 300 -17.38 14.17 -18.86
CA ASN A 300 -17.49 15.06 -17.72
C ASN A 300 -17.20 16.51 -18.13
N PRO A 301 -18.19 17.42 -18.11
CA PRO A 301 -17.99 18.81 -18.49
C PRO A 301 -17.14 19.59 -17.47
N ASP A 302 -17.13 19.15 -16.20
CA ASP A 302 -16.42 19.84 -15.11
C ASP A 302 -14.96 19.38 -14.98
N PHE A 303 -14.57 18.32 -15.70
CA PHE A 303 -13.25 17.72 -15.59
C PHE A 303 -12.64 17.44 -16.96
N THR A 304 -11.51 18.07 -17.27
CA THR A 304 -10.88 18.04 -18.61
C THR A 304 -9.44 17.53 -18.61
N THR A 305 -8.83 17.30 -17.45
CA THR A 305 -7.40 16.96 -17.36
C THR A 305 -7.16 15.47 -17.59
N PRO A 306 -6.36 15.06 -18.60
CA PRO A 306 -6.05 13.66 -18.86
C PRO A 306 -5.34 12.95 -17.70
N ILE A 307 -5.57 11.64 -17.53
CA ILE A 307 -4.92 10.84 -16.49
C ILE A 307 -3.38 10.92 -16.52
N SER A 308 -2.78 11.01 -17.71
CA SER A 308 -1.33 11.11 -17.89
C SER A 308 -0.76 12.42 -17.31
N GLU A 309 -1.50 13.53 -17.44
CA GLU A 309 -1.11 14.82 -16.87
C GLU A 309 -1.29 14.85 -15.36
N ILE A 310 -2.35 14.21 -14.85
CA ILE A 310 -2.59 14.09 -13.41
C ILE A 310 -1.47 13.29 -12.74
N ILE A 311 -1.08 12.17 -13.34
CA ILE A 311 0.03 11.35 -12.84
C ILE A 311 1.33 12.16 -12.81
N ASP A 312 1.64 12.87 -13.90
CA ASP A 312 2.81 13.74 -13.95
C ASP A 312 2.74 14.82 -12.87
N ALA A 313 1.59 15.49 -12.70
CA ALA A 313 1.37 16.51 -11.68
C ALA A 313 1.53 15.97 -10.25
N VAL A 314 1.02 14.78 -9.96
CA VAL A 314 1.19 14.09 -8.67
C VAL A 314 2.67 13.87 -8.38
N ILE A 315 3.42 13.31 -9.35
CA ILE A 315 4.84 13.05 -9.18
C ILE A 315 5.62 14.37 -9.02
N GLN A 316 5.27 15.42 -9.78
CA GLN A 316 5.91 16.73 -9.68
C GLN A 316 5.59 17.47 -8.37
N GLN A 317 4.49 17.16 -7.70
CA GLN A 317 4.17 17.68 -6.36
C GLN A 317 4.94 16.97 -5.25
N CYS A 318 5.41 15.74 -5.49
CA CYS A 318 6.19 14.98 -4.52
C CYS A 318 7.60 15.59 -4.30
N PRO A 319 8.29 15.28 -3.18
CA PRO A 319 9.67 15.66 -2.95
C PRO A 319 10.60 15.23 -4.10
N ILE A 320 11.60 16.05 -4.43
CA ILE A 320 12.45 15.86 -5.62
C ILE A 320 13.15 14.49 -5.62
N ASP A 321 13.62 14.05 -4.44
CA ASP A 321 14.44 12.84 -4.28
C ASP A 321 13.67 11.55 -4.63
N VAL A 322 12.35 11.55 -4.50
CA VAL A 322 11.52 10.35 -4.76
C VAL A 322 10.96 10.30 -6.18
N ARG A 323 10.95 11.43 -6.92
CA ARG A 323 10.24 11.54 -8.21
C ARG A 323 10.67 10.51 -9.24
N ARG A 324 11.99 10.26 -9.34
CA ARG A 324 12.53 9.26 -10.29
C ARG A 324 12.03 7.86 -9.95
N GLY A 325 12.07 7.47 -8.68
CA GLY A 325 11.53 6.19 -8.23
C GLY A 325 10.02 6.05 -8.47
N LEU A 326 9.26 7.15 -8.41
CA LEU A 326 7.83 7.15 -8.75
C LEU A 326 7.58 6.95 -10.25
N TYR A 327 8.35 7.60 -11.14
CA TYR A 327 8.24 7.41 -12.60
C TYR A 327 8.67 5.99 -13.03
N GLU A 328 9.72 5.45 -12.40
CA GLU A 328 10.25 4.11 -12.68
C GLU A 328 9.35 2.97 -12.13
N ASN A 329 8.30 3.31 -11.38
CA ASN A 329 7.43 2.31 -10.76
C ASN A 329 5.96 2.78 -10.66
N ILE A 330 5.30 2.96 -11.81
CA ILE A 330 3.87 3.25 -11.86
C ILE A 330 3.08 1.94 -11.93
N VAL A 331 2.42 1.55 -10.86
CA VAL A 331 1.67 0.28 -10.74
C VAL A 331 0.19 0.52 -11.00
N LEU A 332 -0.40 -0.30 -11.87
CA LEU A 332 -1.84 -0.29 -12.14
C LEU A 332 -2.58 -1.23 -11.18
N SER A 333 -3.72 -0.77 -10.67
CA SER A 333 -4.64 -1.52 -9.83
C SER A 333 -6.10 -1.28 -10.26
N GLY A 334 -6.95 -2.26 -10.00
CA GLY A 334 -8.40 -2.15 -10.18
C GLY A 334 -8.91 -2.60 -11.54
N GLY A 335 -10.19 -2.97 -11.60
CA GLY A 335 -10.80 -3.55 -12.81
C GLY A 335 -10.82 -2.60 -14.02
N SER A 336 -10.88 -1.29 -13.79
CA SER A 336 -10.97 -0.29 -14.88
C SER A 336 -9.62 0.03 -15.52
N THR A 337 -8.50 -0.47 -14.96
CA THR A 337 -7.19 -0.39 -15.61
C THR A 337 -6.90 -1.60 -16.51
N MET A 338 -7.78 -2.60 -16.55
CA MET A 338 -7.61 -3.85 -17.31
C MET A 338 -7.85 -3.71 -18.82
N PHE A 339 -8.20 -2.53 -19.32
CA PHE A 339 -8.41 -2.31 -20.75
C PHE A 339 -7.13 -2.63 -21.54
N LYS A 340 -7.30 -3.27 -22.69
CA LYS A 340 -6.18 -3.57 -23.57
C LYS A 340 -5.47 -2.28 -23.98
N ASP A 341 -4.15 -2.31 -23.98
CA ASP A 341 -3.26 -1.20 -24.35
C ASP A 341 -3.32 0.04 -23.42
N PHE A 342 -4.08 -0.01 -22.31
CA PHE A 342 -4.16 1.06 -21.31
C PHE A 342 -2.78 1.44 -20.76
N ALA A 343 -2.03 0.45 -20.26
CA ALA A 343 -0.68 0.66 -19.74
C ALA A 343 0.28 1.25 -20.79
N ARG A 344 0.16 0.81 -22.05
CA ARG A 344 1.02 1.27 -23.15
C ARG A 344 0.73 2.72 -23.53
N LYS A 345 -0.55 3.11 -23.64
CA LYS A 345 -0.98 4.49 -23.86
C LYS A 345 -0.49 5.39 -22.73
N LEU A 346 -0.73 4.98 -21.49
CA LEU A 346 -0.33 5.71 -20.30
C LEU A 346 1.19 5.95 -20.26
N HIS A 347 1.99 4.89 -20.47
CA HIS A 347 3.45 4.99 -20.54
C HIS A 347 3.90 5.97 -21.64
N ARG A 348 3.36 5.83 -22.86
CA ARG A 348 3.72 6.69 -24.00
C ARG A 348 3.43 8.16 -23.72
N ASP A 349 2.26 8.46 -23.18
CA ASP A 349 1.79 9.83 -22.99
C ASP A 349 2.55 10.50 -21.83
N ILE A 350 2.78 9.80 -20.71
CA ILE A 350 3.61 10.30 -19.60
C ILE A 350 5.07 10.52 -20.05
N LYS A 351 5.64 9.58 -20.80
CA LYS A 351 7.00 9.70 -21.33
C LYS A 351 7.12 10.94 -22.22
N ARG A 352 6.15 11.18 -23.11
CA ARG A 352 6.11 12.39 -23.95
C ARG A 352 6.03 13.67 -23.12
N ILE A 353 5.19 13.72 -22.10
CA ILE A 353 5.09 14.89 -21.19
C ILE A 353 6.44 15.18 -20.54
N SER A 354 7.08 14.14 -19.99
CA SER A 354 8.38 14.26 -19.33
C SER A 354 9.49 14.69 -20.29
N GLU A 355 9.59 14.06 -21.47
CA GLU A 355 10.59 14.40 -22.49
C GLU A 355 10.42 15.84 -22.99
N ASN A 356 9.18 16.28 -23.24
CA ASN A 356 8.90 17.65 -23.66
C ASN A 356 9.36 18.67 -22.59
N ARG A 357 9.06 18.41 -21.31
CA ARG A 357 9.51 19.27 -20.20
C ARG A 357 11.03 19.34 -20.11
N LEU A 358 11.73 18.21 -20.28
CA LEU A 358 13.20 18.16 -20.26
C LEU A 358 13.80 18.90 -21.45
N ALA A 359 13.23 18.73 -22.66
CA ALA A 359 13.67 19.42 -23.86
C ALA A 359 13.48 20.94 -23.76
N SER A 360 12.36 21.42 -23.22
CA SER A 360 12.16 22.84 -22.93
C SER A 360 13.19 23.39 -21.94
N SER A 361 13.57 22.60 -20.93
CA SER A 361 14.56 23.02 -19.94
C SER A 361 15.97 23.15 -20.54
N GLU A 362 16.35 22.22 -21.43
CA GLU A 362 17.64 22.27 -22.15
C GLU A 362 17.69 23.45 -23.13
N ALA A 363 16.60 23.68 -23.89
CA ALA A 363 16.48 24.79 -24.82
C ALA A 363 16.57 26.15 -24.12
N LEU A 364 15.87 26.33 -22.98
CA LEU A 364 15.91 27.56 -22.18
C LEU A 364 17.29 27.81 -21.54
N SER A 365 18.05 26.75 -21.27
CA SER A 365 19.39 26.85 -20.68
C SER A 365 20.50 27.06 -21.72
N GLY A 366 20.17 27.17 -23.01
CA GLY A 366 21.15 27.27 -24.09
C GLY A 366 22.13 26.08 -24.14
N GLY A 367 21.68 24.89 -23.70
CA GLY A 367 22.51 23.68 -23.62
C GLY A 367 23.49 23.61 -22.43
N GLN A 368 23.48 24.59 -21.52
CA GLN A 368 24.31 24.56 -20.31
C GLN A 368 23.86 23.50 -19.30
N LEU A 369 22.56 23.24 -19.22
CA LEU A 369 21.97 22.23 -18.34
C LEU A 369 21.50 21.04 -19.19
N LYS A 370 22.13 19.87 -18.99
CA LYS A 370 21.73 18.61 -19.63
C LYS A 370 21.05 17.71 -18.61
N PRO A 371 19.71 17.77 -18.48
CA PRO A 371 19.02 16.96 -17.50
C PRO A 371 19.08 15.48 -17.89
N LYS A 372 19.39 14.61 -16.92
CA LYS A 372 19.38 13.16 -17.14
C LYS A 372 17.95 12.73 -17.54
N PRO A 373 17.78 11.92 -18.60
CA PRO A 373 16.48 11.37 -18.98
C PRO A 373 15.77 10.71 -17.80
N ILE A 374 14.44 10.85 -17.75
CA ILE A 374 13.60 10.17 -16.76
C ILE A 374 13.13 8.87 -17.40
N ASP A 375 13.41 7.75 -16.76
CA ASP A 375 12.85 6.47 -17.16
C ASP A 375 11.43 6.35 -16.58
N VAL A 376 10.48 6.06 -17.45
CA VAL A 376 9.06 5.94 -17.10
C VAL A 376 8.69 4.48 -17.31
N GLN A 377 8.15 3.83 -16.29
CA GLN A 377 7.73 2.43 -16.37
C GLN A 377 6.33 2.28 -15.79
N VAL A 378 5.41 1.79 -16.63
CA VAL A 378 4.04 1.46 -16.22
C VAL A 378 3.91 -0.05 -16.16
N ILE A 379 3.62 -0.56 -14.96
CA ILE A 379 3.58 -1.99 -14.64
C ILE A 379 2.15 -2.47 -14.70
N SER A 380 1.87 -3.29 -15.71
CA SER A 380 0.67 -4.12 -15.79
C SER A 380 1.02 -5.56 -15.41
N HIS A 381 0.16 -6.20 -14.64
CA HIS A 381 0.39 -7.55 -14.12
C HIS A 381 -0.92 -8.37 -14.13
N LYS A 382 -0.82 -9.70 -14.05
CA LYS A 382 -1.98 -10.59 -14.20
C LYS A 382 -3.04 -10.42 -13.10
N MET A 383 -2.60 -10.09 -11.87
CA MET A 383 -3.48 -9.96 -10.70
C MET A 383 -4.11 -8.56 -10.58
N GLN A 384 -3.91 -7.70 -11.58
CA GLN A 384 -4.28 -6.27 -11.55
C GLN A 384 -5.76 -6.01 -11.23
N ARG A 385 -6.67 -6.91 -11.67
CA ARG A 385 -8.11 -6.81 -11.40
C ARG A 385 -8.45 -6.78 -9.91
N TYR A 386 -7.70 -7.53 -9.10
CA TYR A 386 -7.91 -7.69 -7.66
C TYR A 386 -6.57 -7.48 -6.91
N ALA A 387 -5.71 -6.59 -7.42
CA ALA A 387 -4.35 -6.39 -6.92
C ALA A 387 -4.32 -6.12 -5.41
N VAL A 388 -5.22 -5.26 -4.93
CA VAL A 388 -5.37 -4.97 -3.50
C VAL A 388 -5.62 -6.26 -2.70
N TRP A 389 -6.62 -7.05 -3.08
CA TRP A 389 -6.95 -8.29 -2.39
C TRP A 389 -5.80 -9.31 -2.46
N PHE A 390 -5.17 -9.46 -3.63
CA PHE A 390 -4.04 -10.38 -3.80
C PHE A 390 -2.82 -9.97 -2.96
N GLY A 391 -2.50 -8.67 -2.90
CA GLY A 391 -1.46 -8.14 -2.02
C GLY A 391 -1.78 -8.39 -0.54
N GLY A 392 -3.05 -8.25 -0.15
CA GLY A 392 -3.53 -8.61 1.19
C GLY A 392 -3.39 -10.10 1.50
N SER A 393 -3.78 -10.96 0.56
CA SER A 393 -3.61 -12.42 0.67
C SER A 393 -2.14 -12.82 0.81
N MET A 394 -1.25 -12.20 0.03
CA MET A 394 0.19 -12.42 0.14
C MET A 394 0.75 -11.99 1.49
N LEU A 395 0.38 -10.79 1.95
CA LEU A 395 0.84 -10.24 3.23
C LEU A 395 0.33 -11.08 4.41
N ALA A 396 -0.96 -11.38 4.44
CA ALA A 396 -1.59 -12.15 5.52
C ALA A 396 -1.15 -13.63 5.56
N SER A 397 -0.43 -14.10 4.54
CA SER A 397 0.20 -15.42 4.52
C SER A 397 1.58 -15.44 5.20
N THR A 398 2.17 -14.29 5.52
CA THR A 398 3.50 -14.24 6.12
C THR A 398 3.44 -14.31 7.64
N PRO A 399 4.46 -14.86 8.32
CA PRO A 399 4.53 -14.86 9.77
C PRO A 399 4.56 -13.46 10.39
N GLU A 400 5.07 -12.47 9.65
CA GLU A 400 5.16 -11.07 10.09
C GLU A 400 3.78 -10.45 10.27
N PHE A 401 2.78 -10.82 9.46
CA PHE A 401 1.41 -10.33 9.57
C PHE A 401 0.83 -10.50 10.98
N TYR A 402 1.01 -11.69 11.58
CA TYR A 402 0.49 -11.99 12.92
C TYR A 402 1.21 -11.21 14.02
N LYS A 403 2.37 -10.61 13.74
CA LYS A 403 3.10 -9.76 14.68
C LYS A 403 2.69 -8.29 14.62
N VAL A 404 2.17 -7.85 13.47
CA VAL A 404 1.77 -6.44 13.24
C VAL A 404 0.27 -6.22 13.32
N ALA A 405 -0.53 -7.29 13.26
CA ALA A 405 -1.96 -7.24 13.53
C ALA A 405 -2.20 -6.95 15.02
N HIS A 406 -3.13 -6.04 15.29
CA HIS A 406 -3.53 -5.72 16.66
C HIS A 406 -4.36 -6.87 17.22
N THR A 407 -4.08 -7.30 18.44
CA THR A 407 -4.85 -8.40 19.05
C THR A 407 -6.05 -7.88 19.82
N LYS A 408 -7.04 -8.75 20.04
CA LYS A 408 -8.20 -8.42 20.88
C LYS A 408 -7.79 -8.07 22.31
N GLU A 409 -6.75 -8.72 22.83
CA GLU A 409 -6.21 -8.44 24.16
C GLU A 409 -5.66 -7.01 24.24
N GLU A 410 -4.85 -6.61 23.25
CA GLU A 410 -4.34 -5.23 23.16
C GLU A 410 -5.47 -4.21 23.02
N TYR A 411 -6.50 -4.53 22.23
CA TYR A 411 -7.69 -3.69 22.06
C TYR A 411 -8.44 -3.49 23.38
N MET A 412 -8.66 -4.55 24.15
CA MET A 412 -9.35 -4.48 25.43
C MET A 412 -8.52 -3.73 26.50
N GLU A 413 -7.19 -3.83 26.45
CA GLU A 413 -6.30 -3.16 27.42
C GLU A 413 -6.08 -1.67 27.10
N ARG A 414 -5.92 -1.31 25.82
CA ARG A 414 -5.50 0.02 25.37
C ARG A 414 -6.59 0.80 24.64
N GLY A 415 -7.72 0.16 24.37
CA GLY A 415 -8.85 0.72 23.64
C GLY A 415 -8.63 0.79 22.12
N PRO A 416 -9.61 1.33 21.38
CA PRO A 416 -9.62 1.38 19.91
C PRO A 416 -8.50 2.24 19.30
N SER A 417 -7.86 3.09 20.11
CA SER A 417 -6.80 4.00 19.66
C SER A 417 -5.60 3.30 19.01
N ILE A 418 -5.35 2.01 19.32
CA ILE A 418 -4.28 1.22 18.73
C ILE A 418 -4.48 1.02 17.22
N CYS A 419 -5.73 0.90 16.77
CA CYS A 419 -6.08 0.66 15.36
C CYS A 419 -5.97 1.93 14.49
N ARG A 420 -5.72 3.11 15.09
CA ARG A 420 -5.52 4.35 14.32
C ARG A 420 -4.27 4.30 13.43
N HIS A 421 -3.28 3.48 13.79
CA HIS A 421 -2.05 3.30 13.06
C HIS A 421 -1.72 1.82 12.87
N ASN A 422 -1.59 1.38 11.60
CA ASN A 422 -1.25 0.02 11.25
C ASN A 422 0.15 0.01 10.60
N PRO A 423 1.18 -0.50 11.28
CA PRO A 423 2.53 -0.50 10.75
C PRO A 423 2.64 -1.48 9.56
N MET A 424 3.31 -1.08 8.49
CA MET A 424 3.77 -1.96 7.39
C MET A 424 5.25 -2.36 7.58
N ASP A 425 5.64 -2.65 8.83
CA ASP A 425 7.00 -2.89 9.32
C ASP A 425 7.96 -1.68 9.26
N LEU A 426 7.92 -0.86 10.30
CA LEU A 426 9.04 -0.66 11.24
C LEU A 426 8.40 -0.36 12.60
N PRO A 427 8.88 -0.93 13.72
CA PRO A 427 8.39 -0.55 15.03
C PRO A 427 8.57 0.96 15.20
N ILE A 428 7.47 1.69 15.39
CA ILE A 428 7.55 3.08 15.83
C ILE A 428 8.16 3.04 17.24
N VAL A 429 9.43 3.39 17.32
CA VAL A 429 10.10 3.59 18.60
C VAL A 429 9.62 4.93 19.14
N ASN A 430 8.56 4.88 19.94
CA ASN A 430 8.13 6.03 20.73
C ASN A 430 9.24 6.39 21.71
N TYR A 431 9.57 7.69 21.80
CA TYR A 431 10.52 8.20 22.77
C TYR A 431 9.88 9.35 23.55
N VAL A 432 10.23 9.47 24.83
CA VAL A 432 9.76 10.57 25.65
C VAL A 432 10.48 11.84 25.20
N LYS A 433 9.75 12.81 24.65
CA LYS A 433 10.32 14.04 24.09
C LYS A 433 11.23 14.77 25.08
N ASP A 434 10.87 14.74 26.36
CA ASP A 434 11.62 15.39 27.43
C ASP A 434 12.97 14.72 27.71
N GLU A 435 13.21 13.49 27.26
CA GLU A 435 14.47 12.76 27.45
C GLU A 435 15.45 12.93 26.28
N TYR A 436 15.06 13.64 25.22
CA TYR A 436 15.86 13.77 24.00
C TYR A 436 16.13 15.23 23.64
N ILE A 437 17.32 15.48 23.13
CA ILE A 437 17.72 16.74 22.52
C ILE A 437 17.55 16.60 21.01
N GLU A 438 16.79 17.52 20.42
CA GLU A 438 16.66 17.62 18.97
C GLU A 438 17.62 18.69 18.42
N THR A 439 18.50 18.31 17.51
CA THR A 439 19.41 19.26 16.84
C THR A 439 18.70 19.95 15.68
N ASN A 440 19.23 21.10 15.22
CA ASN A 440 18.70 21.80 14.03
C ASN A 440 18.68 20.93 12.76
N SER A 441 19.55 19.92 12.70
CA SER A 441 19.61 18.91 11.64
C SER A 441 18.61 17.74 11.83
N GLY A 442 17.77 17.79 12.87
CA GLY A 442 16.73 16.80 13.18
C GLY A 442 17.23 15.53 13.87
N ASN A 443 18.47 15.48 14.36
CA ASN A 443 18.96 14.35 15.15
C ASN A 443 18.31 14.36 16.54
N LYS A 444 17.97 13.20 17.08
CA LYS A 444 17.38 13.00 18.40
C LYS A 444 18.37 12.23 19.26
N ILE A 445 18.94 12.90 20.25
CA ILE A 445 19.98 12.33 21.12
C ILE A 445 19.45 12.28 22.54
N CYS A 446 19.40 11.10 23.14
CA CYS A 446 18.96 10.96 24.52
C CYS A 446 19.95 11.67 25.46
N LYS A 447 19.44 12.40 26.46
CA LYS A 447 20.24 13.06 27.50
C LYS A 447 20.29 12.27 28.82
N VAL A 448 19.49 11.20 28.93
CA VAL A 448 19.36 10.40 30.14
C VAL A 448 20.25 9.17 30.02
N HIS A 449 21.15 9.02 30.99
CA HIS A 449 22.15 7.96 31.04
C HIS A 449 22.11 7.36 32.45
N SER A 450 21.82 6.05 32.54
CA SER A 450 21.75 5.31 33.79
C SER A 450 23.14 4.96 34.34
N THR A 451 24.16 4.96 33.47
CA THR A 451 25.54 4.60 33.83
C THR A 451 26.54 5.72 33.52
N LYS A 452 27.65 5.80 34.28
CA LYS A 452 28.77 6.72 33.96
C LYS A 452 29.51 6.33 32.68
N GLU A 453 29.37 5.08 32.23
CA GLU A 453 30.08 4.54 31.05
C GLU A 453 29.46 4.98 29.72
N SER A 454 28.19 5.38 29.71
CA SER A 454 27.46 5.82 28.53
C SER A 454 27.69 7.28 28.16
N THR A 455 28.94 7.73 28.22
CA THR A 455 29.29 9.12 27.94
C THR A 455 29.62 9.30 26.47
N ILE A 456 28.98 10.28 25.81
CA ILE A 456 29.41 10.79 24.50
C ILE A 456 30.63 11.69 24.74
N CYS A 457 31.81 11.24 24.32
CA CYS A 457 33.08 11.94 24.53
C CYS A 457 33.61 12.55 23.22
N GLY A 458 34.25 13.72 23.30
CA GLY A 458 34.88 14.36 22.15
C GLY A 458 33.88 14.77 21.07
N THR A 459 32.80 15.44 21.45
CA THR A 459 31.70 15.87 20.57
C THR A 459 32.16 16.67 19.35
N GLN A 460 33.27 17.41 19.46
CA GLN A 460 33.91 18.13 18.34
C GLN A 460 34.35 17.22 17.17
N ASN A 461 34.52 15.93 17.43
CA ASN A 461 34.95 14.92 16.45
C ASN A 461 33.80 13.98 16.03
N ILE A 462 32.58 14.22 16.50
CA ILE A 462 31.40 13.40 16.20
C ILE A 462 30.53 14.18 15.21
N VAL A 463 30.25 13.58 14.06
CA VAL A 463 29.39 14.16 13.02
C VAL A 463 28.20 13.25 12.79
N LEU A 464 26.99 13.75 13.03
CA LEU A 464 25.72 13.06 12.75
C LEU A 464 24.96 13.84 11.66
N ASN A 465 24.89 13.31 10.44
CA ASN A 465 24.41 14.02 9.24
C ASN A 465 22.88 14.21 9.16
N GLY A 466 22.19 14.37 10.28
CA GLY A 466 20.77 14.73 10.36
C GLY A 466 19.82 13.53 10.43
N LYS A 467 18.71 13.70 11.17
CA LYS A 467 17.67 12.67 11.41
C LYS A 467 18.16 11.34 11.99
N ASN A 468 19.26 11.34 12.74
CA ASN A 468 19.73 10.16 13.49
C ASN A 468 19.03 10.06 14.85
N ILE A 469 18.87 8.84 15.38
CA ILE A 469 18.35 8.58 16.72
C ILE A 469 19.44 7.88 17.54
N VAL A 470 19.82 8.48 18.66
CA VAL A 470 20.77 7.91 19.63
C VAL A 470 20.04 7.72 20.95
N GLN A 471 19.84 6.46 21.35
CA GLN A 471 19.07 6.12 22.55
C GLN A 471 19.87 6.29 23.85
N LYS A 472 19.20 6.06 24.98
CA LYS A 472 19.82 6.08 26.31
C LYS A 472 20.97 5.08 26.40
N ASP A 473 21.92 5.35 27.29
CA ASP A 473 23.05 4.47 27.56
C ASP A 473 24.00 4.14 26.37
N VAL A 474 23.92 4.89 25.27
CA VAL A 474 24.88 4.79 24.15
C VAL A 474 26.17 5.54 24.49
N ALA A 475 27.32 4.89 24.26
CA ALA A 475 28.65 5.48 24.40
C ALA A 475 29.30 5.72 23.03
N ILE A 476 29.72 6.95 22.74
CA ILE A 476 30.42 7.30 21.50
C ILE A 476 31.75 7.98 21.85
N ARG A 477 32.87 7.34 21.48
CA ARG A 477 34.24 7.79 21.82
C ARG A 477 34.91 8.61 20.71
N GLY A 478 34.37 9.80 20.46
CA GLY A 478 34.96 10.77 19.51
C GLY A 478 36.25 11.42 20.01
N ASP A 479 36.55 11.31 21.30
CA ASP A 479 37.81 11.74 21.92
C ASP A 479 39.03 10.97 21.39
N LEU A 480 38.83 9.75 20.89
CA LEU A 480 39.88 8.89 20.36
C LEU A 480 40.19 9.19 18.89
N ALA A 481 39.17 9.35 18.04
CA ALA A 481 39.27 9.69 16.63
C ALA A 481 37.87 10.07 16.08
N ALA A 482 37.81 10.61 14.86
CA ALA A 482 36.56 11.05 14.27
C ALA A 482 35.54 9.89 14.07
N ILE A 483 34.29 10.14 14.44
CA ILE A 483 33.16 9.23 14.22
C ILE A 483 32.13 9.98 13.38
N ARG A 484 31.80 9.43 12.21
CA ARG A 484 30.86 10.04 11.28
C ARG A 484 29.70 9.09 11.02
N SER A 485 28.49 9.58 11.17
CA SER A 485 27.25 8.90 10.83
C SER A 485 26.52 9.65 9.74
N GLY A 486 25.95 8.90 8.79
CA GLY A 486 25.08 9.41 7.74
C GLY A 486 23.73 9.90 8.28
N ARG A 487 22.71 9.85 7.44
CA ARG A 487 21.32 10.19 7.78
C ARG A 487 20.56 8.95 8.22
N PHE A 488 19.50 9.15 9.00
CA PHE A 488 18.53 8.08 9.34
C PHE A 488 19.14 6.87 10.04
N CYS A 489 20.23 7.03 10.80
CA CYS A 489 20.78 5.94 11.59
C CYS A 489 20.10 5.87 12.95
N ILE A 490 19.88 4.65 13.44
CA ILE A 490 19.32 4.38 14.76
C ILE A 490 20.37 3.60 15.53
N ILE A 491 20.79 4.15 16.67
CA ILE A 491 21.76 3.55 17.58
C ILE A 491 21.03 3.27 18.88
N ARG A 492 20.79 1.99 19.16
CA ARG A 492 19.98 1.57 20.30
C ARG A 492 20.79 1.44 21.59
N GLU A 493 20.06 1.31 22.69
CA GLU A 493 20.55 1.30 24.07
C GLU A 493 21.77 0.41 24.31
N GLY A 494 22.69 0.85 25.17
CA GLY A 494 23.86 0.06 25.61
C GLY A 494 24.96 -0.12 24.56
N THR A 495 24.81 0.47 23.37
CA THR A 495 25.77 0.38 22.28
C THR A 495 27.03 1.23 22.53
N LEU A 496 28.20 0.66 22.28
CA LEU A 496 29.50 1.34 22.32
C LEU A 496 30.08 1.50 20.91
N ILE A 497 30.28 2.74 20.48
CA ILE A 497 30.98 3.07 19.23
C ILE A 497 32.34 3.67 19.56
N ARG A 498 33.41 3.01 19.11
CA ARG A 498 34.77 3.48 19.32
C ARG A 498 35.63 3.29 18.07
N PRO A 499 36.61 4.18 17.82
CA PRO A 499 37.59 4.04 16.75
C PRO A 499 38.37 2.72 16.82
N SER A 500 38.74 2.20 15.64
CA SER A 500 39.62 1.05 15.56
C SER A 500 41.06 1.46 15.87
N SER A 501 41.84 0.56 16.48
CA SER A 501 43.25 0.80 16.81
C SER A 501 44.13 -0.26 16.14
N LYS A 502 45.19 0.14 15.45
CA LYS A 502 46.20 -0.79 14.90
C LYS A 502 47.58 -0.43 15.45
N LYS A 503 48.29 -1.44 15.96
CA LYS A 503 49.67 -1.30 16.46
C LYS A 503 50.63 -1.37 15.28
N PHE A 504 51.48 -0.36 15.16
CA PHE A 504 52.59 -0.30 14.21
C PHE A 504 53.92 -0.27 14.98
N SER A 505 55.04 -0.49 14.28
CA SER A 505 56.38 -0.47 14.88
C SER A 505 56.75 0.86 15.58
N LYS A 506 56.05 1.95 15.26
CA LYS A 506 56.25 3.30 15.82
C LYS A 506 55.16 3.77 16.81
N GLY A 507 54.21 2.92 17.19
CA GLY A 507 53.14 3.28 18.13
C GLY A 507 51.76 2.71 17.76
N VAL A 508 50.69 3.26 18.34
CA VAL A 508 49.30 2.87 18.06
C VAL A 508 48.63 3.97 17.24
N THR A 509 48.07 3.61 16.09
CA THR A 509 47.28 4.54 15.27
C THR A 509 45.81 4.21 15.42
N LEU A 510 44.98 5.25 15.59
CA LEU A 510 43.52 5.15 15.66
C LEU A 510 42.91 5.55 14.32
N PHE A 511 41.93 4.78 13.85
CA PHE A 511 41.24 5.02 12.58
C PHE A 511 39.80 5.48 12.82
N PRO A 512 39.32 6.48 12.04
CA PRO A 512 37.97 6.98 12.18
C PRO A 512 36.92 5.92 11.82
N VAL A 513 35.75 6.00 12.46
CA VAL A 513 34.59 5.16 12.14
C VAL A 513 33.68 5.92 11.18
N HIS A 514 33.34 5.31 10.06
CA HIS A 514 32.37 5.84 9.10
C HIS A 514 31.14 4.95 9.05
N ILE A 515 29.98 5.51 9.38
CA ILE A 515 28.66 4.88 9.31
C ILE A 515 27.88 5.59 8.19
N GLY A 516 27.33 4.83 7.24
CA GLY A 516 26.58 5.31 6.10
C GLY A 516 25.19 5.83 6.45
N ASP A 517 24.30 5.92 5.46
CA ASP A 517 22.90 6.31 5.65
C ASP A 517 22.04 5.07 5.98
N HIS A 518 20.96 5.23 6.73
CA HIS A 518 20.00 4.14 7.05
C HIS A 518 20.63 2.92 7.73
N VAL A 519 21.54 3.15 8.69
CA VAL A 519 22.14 2.06 9.48
C VAL A 519 21.37 1.87 10.78
N MET A 520 20.97 0.63 11.05
CA MET A 520 20.32 0.25 12.31
C MET A 520 21.31 -0.57 13.14
N ILE A 521 21.67 -0.06 14.32
CA ILE A 521 22.50 -0.74 15.30
C ILE A 521 21.61 -1.05 16.50
N GLU A 522 21.35 -2.34 16.70
CA GLU A 522 20.52 -2.83 17.79
C GLU A 522 21.25 -2.75 19.15
N GLU A 523 20.57 -3.14 20.22
CA GLU A 523 21.00 -2.98 21.61
C GLU A 523 22.32 -3.72 21.92
N ASP A 524 23.08 -3.20 22.89
CA ASP A 524 24.30 -3.83 23.44
C ASP A 524 25.40 -4.18 22.42
N CYS A 525 25.47 -3.46 21.29
CA CYS A 525 26.49 -3.70 20.27
C CYS A 525 27.83 -3.02 20.61
N VAL A 526 28.93 -3.58 20.12
CA VAL A 526 30.26 -2.93 20.17
C VAL A 526 30.78 -2.73 18.76
N ILE A 527 30.93 -1.47 18.35
CA ILE A 527 31.34 -1.08 17.00
C ILE A 527 32.77 -0.55 17.02
N SER A 528 33.68 -1.25 16.34
CA SER A 528 35.05 -0.79 16.06
C SER A 528 35.42 -0.87 14.57
N ALA A 529 34.41 -0.93 13.71
CA ALA A 529 34.57 -0.99 12.26
C ALA A 529 35.32 0.24 11.70
N ALA A 530 36.03 0.07 10.59
CA ALA A 530 36.52 1.23 9.82
C ALA A 530 35.38 1.87 9.03
N GLN A 531 34.53 1.02 8.41
CA GLN A 531 33.46 1.49 7.55
C GLN A 531 32.24 0.55 7.62
N ILE A 532 31.08 1.15 7.86
CA ILE A 532 29.76 0.55 7.76
C ILE A 532 29.05 1.36 6.67
N CYS A 533 28.83 0.78 5.50
CA CYS A 533 28.13 1.44 4.41
C CYS A 533 26.62 1.59 4.71
N SER A 534 25.88 2.17 3.78
CA SER A 534 24.45 2.43 3.94
C SER A 534 23.60 1.16 3.98
N PHE A 535 22.42 1.23 4.61
CA PHE A 535 21.43 0.15 4.70
C PHE A 535 21.92 -1.11 5.43
N VAL A 536 22.87 -0.96 6.35
CA VAL A 536 23.38 -2.07 7.16
C VAL A 536 22.55 -2.25 8.43
N HIS A 537 22.19 -3.49 8.75
CA HIS A 537 21.54 -3.85 10.01
C HIS A 537 22.49 -4.66 10.87
N ILE A 538 22.71 -4.23 12.12
CA ILE A 538 23.55 -4.90 13.09
C ILE A 538 22.67 -5.40 14.23
N GLY A 539 22.49 -6.72 14.30
CA GLY A 539 21.66 -7.38 15.30
C GLY A 539 22.19 -7.23 16.73
N ALA A 540 21.29 -7.34 17.71
CA ALA A 540 21.58 -7.06 19.12
C ALA A 540 22.75 -7.89 19.67
N GLY A 541 23.55 -7.29 20.55
CA GLY A 541 24.69 -7.92 21.19
C GLY A 541 25.82 -8.33 20.23
N SER A 542 25.89 -7.74 19.03
CA SER A 542 26.95 -8.05 18.06
C SER A 542 28.21 -7.22 18.30
N VAL A 543 29.38 -7.81 17.98
CA VAL A 543 30.68 -7.15 18.10
C VAL A 543 31.33 -7.05 16.74
N ILE A 544 31.55 -5.81 16.28
CA ILE A 544 32.22 -5.54 15.02
C ILE A 544 33.67 -5.21 15.27
N GLY A 545 34.55 -6.12 14.87
CA GLY A 545 35.99 -6.03 15.08
C GLY A 545 36.65 -4.82 14.43
N GLY A 546 37.84 -4.50 14.94
CA GLY A 546 38.66 -3.39 14.48
C GLY A 546 38.88 -3.39 12.98
N SER A 547 38.64 -2.27 12.31
CA SER A 547 38.91 -2.11 10.86
C SER A 547 38.08 -3.01 9.94
N ALA A 548 37.02 -3.65 10.45
CA ALA A 548 36.08 -4.36 9.60
C ALA A 548 35.35 -3.39 8.65
N VAL A 549 34.99 -3.89 7.47
CA VAL A 549 34.26 -3.16 6.44
C VAL A 549 32.99 -3.93 6.11
N LEU A 550 31.84 -3.34 6.44
CA LEU A 550 30.53 -3.83 6.05
C LEU A 550 30.05 -3.01 4.86
N LYS A 551 29.95 -3.65 3.69
CA LYS A 551 29.40 -3.00 2.49
C LYS A 551 27.87 -2.86 2.57
N GLU A 552 27.31 -2.23 1.55
CA GLU A 552 25.90 -1.81 1.49
C GLU A 552 24.95 -3.01 1.69
N CYS A 553 23.84 -2.81 2.40
CA CYS A 553 22.79 -3.83 2.58
C CYS A 553 23.25 -5.11 3.32
N CYS A 554 24.34 -5.07 4.09
CA CYS A 554 24.74 -6.19 4.93
C CYS A 554 23.80 -6.34 6.15
N ARG A 555 23.54 -7.58 6.55
CA ARG A 555 22.78 -7.91 7.76
C ARG A 555 23.64 -8.79 8.69
N VAL A 556 23.97 -8.28 9.87
CA VAL A 556 24.65 -9.02 10.92
C VAL A 556 23.60 -9.60 11.86
N LEU A 557 23.56 -10.91 12.02
CA LEU A 557 22.60 -11.57 12.92
C LEU A 557 22.95 -11.30 14.39
N PRO A 558 21.97 -11.30 15.32
CA PRO A 558 22.21 -11.07 16.74
C PRO A 558 23.30 -11.98 17.33
N GLY A 559 24.10 -11.44 18.25
CA GLY A 559 25.20 -12.14 18.93
C GLY A 559 26.38 -12.51 18.03
N THR A 560 26.48 -11.92 16.83
CA THR A 560 27.56 -12.23 15.89
C THR A 560 28.82 -11.45 16.22
N VAL A 561 29.97 -12.12 16.13
CA VAL A 561 31.29 -11.51 16.31
C VAL A 561 32.01 -11.48 14.97
N ILE A 562 32.24 -10.28 14.46
CA ILE A 562 33.02 -10.06 13.25
C ILE A 562 34.49 -9.84 13.62
N ALA A 563 35.38 -10.65 13.05
CA ALA A 563 36.81 -10.51 13.26
C ALA A 563 37.35 -9.18 12.69
N ALA A 564 38.44 -8.68 13.28
CA ALA A 564 39.14 -7.50 12.79
C ALA A 564 39.61 -7.67 11.33
N ASP A 565 39.73 -6.56 10.61
CA ASP A 565 40.15 -6.49 9.19
C ASP A 565 39.27 -7.31 8.21
N SER A 566 38.09 -7.79 8.63
CA SER A 566 37.16 -8.53 7.76
C SER A 566 36.40 -7.60 6.81
N VAL A 567 36.25 -8.02 5.55
CA VAL A 567 35.48 -7.28 4.54
C VAL A 567 34.33 -8.14 4.05
N PHE A 568 33.10 -7.65 4.19
CA PHE A 568 31.91 -8.33 3.71
C PHE A 568 31.34 -7.59 2.50
N PRO A 569 31.08 -8.29 1.38
CA PRO A 569 30.53 -7.67 0.17
C PRO A 569 29.07 -7.26 0.38
N PRO A 570 28.53 -6.38 -0.49
CA PRO A 570 27.14 -5.93 -0.38
C PRO A 570 26.16 -7.10 -0.31
N TYR A 571 25.02 -6.93 0.37
CA TYR A 571 23.95 -7.94 0.53
C TYR A 571 24.32 -9.21 1.33
N SER A 572 25.41 -9.19 2.08
CA SER A 572 25.82 -10.34 2.89
C SER A 572 24.99 -10.48 4.16
N THR A 573 24.55 -11.71 4.48
CA THR A 573 24.06 -12.07 5.82
C THR A 573 25.20 -12.71 6.60
N ILE A 574 25.53 -12.16 7.75
CA ILE A 574 26.73 -12.49 8.53
C ILE A 574 26.29 -13.08 9.86
N ALA A 575 26.78 -14.28 10.18
CA ALA A 575 26.45 -15.00 11.40
C ALA A 575 27.68 -15.75 11.93
N GLY A 576 27.85 -15.80 13.25
CA GLY A 576 28.91 -16.59 13.89
C GLY A 576 29.31 -16.06 15.26
N ASN A 577 29.41 -16.96 16.24
CA ASN A 577 29.83 -16.66 17.61
C ASN A 577 30.97 -17.61 18.02
N PRO A 578 32.24 -17.16 18.06
CA PRO A 578 33.35 -17.97 18.52
C PRO A 578 33.32 -18.09 20.06
N ASP A 579 32.68 -19.16 20.53
CA ASP A 579 32.68 -19.73 21.88
C ASP A 579 32.26 -18.82 23.08
N SER A 580 31.10 -19.13 23.65
CA SER A 580 30.32 -18.30 24.60
C SER A 580 30.98 -18.03 25.97
N ALA A 581 31.96 -18.83 26.40
CA ALA A 581 32.57 -18.71 27.73
C ALA A 581 33.66 -17.62 27.83
N HIS A 582 34.30 -17.26 26.71
CA HIS A 582 35.30 -16.18 26.66
C HIS A 582 34.67 -14.79 26.45
N TYR A 583 33.39 -14.75 26.06
CA TYR A 583 32.69 -13.58 25.53
C TYR A 583 32.35 -12.52 26.60
N SER A 584 31.83 -12.93 27.75
CA SER A 584 31.54 -12.04 28.88
C SER A 584 32.81 -11.40 29.46
N ALA A 585 33.92 -12.14 29.46
CA ALA A 585 35.23 -11.63 29.88
C ALA A 585 35.85 -10.64 28.88
N LEU A 586 35.58 -10.80 27.57
CA LEU A 586 36.05 -9.91 26.50
C LEU A 586 35.25 -8.61 26.44
N LEU A 587 33.92 -8.67 26.58
CA LEU A 587 33.06 -7.49 26.72
C LEU A 587 33.43 -6.68 27.96
N ASN A 588 33.62 -7.33 29.11
CA ASN A 588 34.11 -6.67 30.32
C ASN A 588 35.51 -6.10 30.14
N LYS A 589 36.46 -6.81 29.51
CA LYS A 589 37.79 -6.26 29.21
C LYS A 589 37.75 -5.07 28.25
N MET A 590 36.90 -5.09 27.22
CA MET A 590 36.77 -3.97 26.29
C MET A 590 36.12 -2.75 26.95
N ARG A 591 35.07 -2.93 27.77
CA ARG A 591 34.47 -1.83 28.58
C ARG A 591 35.43 -1.28 29.65
N ILE A 592 36.23 -2.13 30.30
CA ILE A 592 37.20 -1.71 31.33
C ILE A 592 38.45 -1.06 30.73
N SER A 593 38.91 -1.48 29.55
CA SER A 593 40.09 -0.89 28.89
C SER A 593 39.88 0.55 28.43
N SER A 594 38.63 1.01 28.32
CA SER A 594 38.25 2.40 28.00
C SER A 594 38.34 3.36 29.19
N ILE A 595 38.59 2.86 30.41
CA ILE A 595 38.61 3.63 31.67
C ILE A 595 40.04 4.07 32.06
N LYS A 596 41.08 3.67 31.31
CA LYS A 596 42.47 4.11 31.55
C LYS A 596 43.01 4.99 30.44
#